data_AF-A0A3A8P7F2-F1
#
_entry.id   AF-A0A3A8P7F2-F1
#
_cell.length_a   1.000
_cell.length_b   1.000
_cell.length_c   1.000
_cell.angle_alpha   90.00
_cell.angle_beta   90.00
_cell.angle_gamma   90.00
#
_symmetry.space_group_name_H-M   'P 1'
#
loop_
_entity.id
_entity.type
_entity.pdbx_description
1 polymer ?
#
loop_
_entity_poly.entity_id
_entity_poly.type
_entity_poly.pdbx_seq_one_letter_code
_entity_poly.pdbx_strand_id
1 'polypeptide(L)'
;GGDNNGERSGVIRVWSSENEAVFYTKVLADAVVHSSKHALKELDVEMNRYQAGVAAPYASDLISLDKETAKVVKRVLHKLGYYQGRMDGTWNDAAEQALYDFNWNNLFFLKPTVVVDGQRKIDGPLVNFLRDADLEALAPATP
;
A
#
# COMPACT_ATOMS: atom_id res chain seq x y z
N GLY A 1 13.34 29.80 -7.32
CA GLY A 1 13.03 31.05 -8.03
C GLY A 1 13.02 30.75 -9.51
N GLY A 2 11.91 31.09 -10.18
CA GLY A 2 11.86 31.48 -11.59
C GLY A 2 12.13 30.45 -12.69
N ASP A 3 11.22 29.50 -12.92
CA ASP A 3 10.63 29.25 -14.25
C ASP A 3 9.32 28.43 -14.11
N ASN A 4 8.56 28.30 -15.20
CA ASN A 4 7.28 27.58 -15.26
C ASN A 4 7.44 26.05 -15.41
N ASN A 5 8.60 25.47 -15.04
CA ASN A 5 8.91 24.07 -15.28
C ASN A 5 9.23 23.31 -13.97
N GLY A 6 8.20 22.83 -13.27
CA GLY A 6 8.18 21.47 -12.71
C GLY A 6 9.36 20.91 -11.87
N GLU A 7 10.32 21.69 -11.39
CA GLU A 7 11.46 21.20 -10.59
C GLU A 7 11.09 21.11 -9.11
N ARG A 8 10.08 20.27 -8.78
CA ARG A 8 9.78 19.97 -7.38
C ARG A 8 10.53 18.71 -7.00
N SER A 9 11.62 18.89 -6.26
CA SER A 9 12.22 17.80 -5.49
C SER A 9 11.53 17.73 -4.13
N GLY A 10 11.33 16.52 -3.63
CA GLY A 10 10.67 16.31 -2.33
C GLY A 10 11.23 15.08 -1.64
N VAL A 11 11.21 15.10 -0.32
CA VAL A 11 11.70 14.02 0.53
C VAL A 11 10.65 13.70 1.57
N ILE A 12 10.33 12.41 1.72
CA ILE A 12 9.69 11.87 2.91
C ILE A 12 10.73 11.07 3.68
N ARG A 13 10.80 11.30 4.99
CA ARG A 13 11.63 10.52 5.89
C ARG A 13 10.81 10.17 7.14
N VAL A 14 10.65 8.89 7.39
CA VAL A 14 9.95 8.40 8.58
C VAL A 14 10.97 8.04 9.65
N TRP A 15 10.72 8.52 10.87
CA TRP A 15 11.59 8.34 12.02
C TRP A 15 10.90 7.53 13.11
N SER A 16 11.62 6.65 13.79
CA SER A 16 11.14 6.07 15.06
C SER A 16 11.42 7.01 16.23
N SER A 17 10.41 7.25 17.07
CA SER A 17 10.59 7.93 18.37
C SER A 17 11.19 7.01 19.43
N GLU A 18 10.98 5.70 19.29
CA GLU A 18 11.48 4.71 20.22
C GLU A 18 12.87 4.24 19.78
N ASN A 19 13.75 3.99 20.75
CA ASN A 19 15.09 3.47 20.52
C ASN A 19 15.03 1.97 20.16
N GLU A 20 14.08 1.56 19.32
CA GLU A 20 13.82 0.18 18.90
C GLU A 20 14.68 -0.23 17.71
N ALA A 21 15.96 0.10 17.75
CA ALA A 21 16.87 -0.48 16.77
C ALA A 21 18.22 -0.79 17.41
N VAL A 22 18.44 -2.09 17.53
CA VAL A 22 19.75 -2.76 17.48
C VAL A 22 20.41 -2.57 16.09
N PHE A 23 19.82 -1.75 15.22
CA PHE A 23 20.31 -1.35 13.90
C PHE A 23 20.50 0.17 13.87
N TYR A 24 21.66 0.63 13.39
CA TYR A 24 22.27 1.94 13.69
C TYR A 24 21.58 3.20 13.12
N THR A 25 20.29 3.17 12.75
CA THR A 25 19.60 4.35 12.19
C THR A 25 18.14 4.45 12.67
N LYS A 26 17.72 5.67 13.02
CA LYS A 26 16.33 6.00 13.39
C LYS A 26 15.41 6.17 12.17
N VAL A 27 15.95 6.11 10.95
CA VAL A 27 15.17 6.25 9.72
C VAL A 27 14.59 4.89 9.34
N LEU A 28 13.27 4.81 9.30
CA LEU A 28 12.52 3.59 8.97
C LEU A 28 12.16 3.50 7.49
N ALA A 29 12.03 4.65 6.82
CA ALA A 29 11.82 4.75 5.38
C ALA A 29 12.28 6.12 4.88
N ASP A 30 12.81 6.14 3.66
CA ASP A 30 13.11 7.34 2.92
C ASP A 30 12.63 7.21 1.47
N ALA A 31 12.00 8.28 1.00
CA ALA A 31 11.61 8.42 -0.40
C ALA A 31 12.08 9.80 -0.88
N VAL A 32 12.80 9.82 -1.99
CA VAL A 32 13.32 11.04 -2.59
C VAL A 32 12.86 11.07 -4.04
N VAL A 33 12.22 12.17 -4.41
CA VAL A 33 11.86 12.46 -5.79
C VAL A 33 12.65 13.66 -6.27
N HIS A 34 13.22 13.55 -7.46
CA HIS A 34 13.98 14.61 -8.11
C HIS A 34 13.28 15.07 -9.38
N SER A 35 13.09 16.38 -9.52
CA SER A 35 12.61 17.03 -10.74
C SER A 35 11.37 16.37 -11.38
N SER A 36 10.41 15.94 -10.55
CA SER A 36 9.15 15.36 -11.03
C SER A 36 7.99 16.36 -10.96
N LYS A 37 7.19 16.41 -12.03
CA LYS A 37 5.90 17.13 -12.06
C LYS A 37 4.83 16.43 -11.22
N HIS A 38 5.05 15.18 -10.82
CA HIS A 38 4.15 14.36 -10.03
C HIS A 38 4.72 14.03 -8.64
N ALA A 39 5.74 14.77 -8.18
CA ALA A 39 6.46 14.47 -6.95
C ALA A 39 5.56 14.24 -5.72
N LEU A 40 4.47 15.00 -5.56
CA LEU A 40 3.54 14.77 -4.45
C LEU A 40 2.81 13.43 -4.54
N LYS A 41 2.41 13.01 -5.75
CA LYS A 41 1.75 11.71 -5.96
C LYS A 41 2.74 10.56 -5.75
N GLU A 42 3.95 10.70 -6.28
CA GLU A 42 5.01 9.70 -6.11
C GLU A 42 5.38 9.52 -4.63
N LEU A 43 5.54 10.62 -3.90
CA LEU A 43 5.79 10.57 -2.46
C LEU A 43 4.59 9.99 -1.68
N ASP A 44 3.36 10.27 -2.09
CA ASP A 44 2.16 9.68 -1.49
C ASP A 44 2.12 8.15 -1.69
N VAL A 45 2.51 7.65 -2.86
CA VAL A 45 2.64 6.20 -3.11
C VAL A 45 3.65 5.57 -2.16
N GLU A 46 4.84 6.18 -2.01
CA GLU A 46 5.87 5.65 -1.12
C GLU A 46 5.46 5.71 0.36
N MET A 47 4.74 6.76 0.77
CA MET A 47 4.19 6.86 2.13
C MET A 47 3.16 5.76 2.39
N ASN A 48 2.21 5.56 1.47
CA ASN A 48 1.21 4.50 1.58
C ASN A 48 1.86 3.11 1.56
N ARG A 49 2.93 2.91 0.77
CA ARG A 49 3.73 1.68 0.77
C ARG A 49 4.35 1.41 2.14
N TYR A 50 4.97 2.41 2.74
CA TYR A 50 5.55 2.31 4.08
C TYR A 50 4.46 1.97 5.12
N GLN A 51 3.33 2.65 5.09
CA GLN A 51 2.22 2.42 6.03
C GLN A 51 1.60 1.03 5.87
N ALA A 52 1.43 0.59 4.62
CA ALA A 52 0.92 -0.74 4.30
C ALA A 52 1.90 -1.85 4.69
N GLY A 53 3.21 -1.64 4.51
CA GLY A 53 4.21 -2.70 4.66
C GLY A 53 4.87 -2.79 6.04
N VAL A 54 5.15 -1.65 6.68
CA VAL A 54 6.05 -1.57 7.84
C VAL A 54 5.36 -0.97 9.06
N ALA A 55 4.52 0.06 8.88
CA ALA A 55 3.89 0.71 10.02
C ALA A 55 2.90 -0.20 10.75
N ALA A 56 2.86 -0.08 12.08
CA ALA A 56 1.84 -0.71 12.89
C ALA A 56 0.44 -0.30 12.39
N PRO A 57 -0.52 -1.23 12.27
CA PRO A 57 -1.87 -0.91 11.85
C PRO A 57 -2.57 -0.06 12.93
N TYR A 58 -3.15 1.07 12.52
CA TYR A 58 -4.02 1.86 13.38
C TYR A 58 -5.49 1.59 13.07
N ALA A 59 -6.32 1.50 14.10
CA ALA A 59 -7.76 1.29 13.92
C ALA A 59 -8.44 2.42 13.12
N SER A 60 -7.88 3.64 13.17
CA SER A 60 -8.33 4.80 12.39
C SER A 60 -8.13 4.64 10.89
N ASP A 61 -7.20 3.79 10.47
CA ASP A 61 -6.86 3.61 9.06
C ASP A 61 -7.74 2.55 8.39
N LEU A 62 -8.54 1.83 9.18
CA LEU A 62 -9.45 0.81 8.68
C LEU A 62 -10.66 1.44 7.98
N ILE A 63 -10.76 1.21 6.68
CA ILE A 63 -11.91 1.60 5.87
C ILE A 63 -12.84 0.42 5.63
N SER A 64 -14.11 0.71 5.33
CA SER A 64 -15.09 -0.30 4.94
C SER A 64 -14.64 -1.02 3.67
N LEU A 65 -14.64 -2.36 3.68
CA LEU A 65 -14.45 -3.14 2.47
C LEU A 65 -15.79 -3.29 1.75
N ASP A 66 -16.30 -2.16 1.27
CA ASP A 66 -17.55 -2.10 0.51
C ASP A 66 -17.37 -2.61 -0.93
N LYS A 67 -18.47 -2.61 -1.70
CA LYS A 67 -18.49 -3.11 -3.07
C LYS A 67 -17.48 -2.45 -3.99
N GLU A 68 -17.25 -1.15 -3.86
CA GLU A 68 -16.34 -0.43 -4.75
C GLU A 68 -14.89 -0.63 -4.32
N THR A 69 -14.62 -0.62 -3.00
CA THR A 69 -13.31 -0.97 -2.43
C THR A 69 -12.90 -2.39 -2.79
N ALA A 70 -13.81 -3.36 -2.65
CA ALA A 70 -13.57 -4.75 -3.02
C ALA A 70 -13.18 -4.90 -4.51
N LYS A 71 -13.86 -4.18 -5.41
CA LYS A 71 -13.53 -4.19 -6.84
C LYS A 71 -12.18 -3.55 -7.14
N VAL A 72 -11.81 -2.48 -6.44
CA VAL A 72 -10.49 -1.85 -6.60
C VAL A 72 -9.40 -2.85 -6.27
N VAL A 73 -9.48 -3.46 -5.08
CA VAL A 73 -8.47 -4.42 -4.61
C VAL A 73 -8.43 -5.66 -5.51
N LYS A 74 -9.57 -6.29 -5.79
CA LYS A 74 -9.63 -7.46 -6.69
C LYS A 74 -9.05 -7.18 -8.07
N ARG A 75 -9.30 -5.99 -8.64
CA ARG A 75 -8.78 -5.62 -9.97
C ARG A 75 -7.26 -5.54 -9.95
N VAL A 76 -6.68 -4.96 -8.91
CA VAL A 76 -5.23 -4.86 -8.76
C VAL A 76 -4.63 -6.25 -8.57
N LEU A 77 -5.16 -7.05 -7.64
CA LEU A 77 -4.72 -8.43 -7.41
C LEU A 77 -4.83 -9.29 -8.68
N HIS A 78 -5.86 -9.09 -9.50
CA HIS A 78 -5.99 -9.78 -10.78
C HIS A 78 -4.94 -9.34 -11.79
N LYS A 79 -4.66 -8.03 -11.91
CA LYS A 79 -3.59 -7.54 -12.79
C LYS A 79 -2.22 -8.08 -12.40
N LEU A 80 -1.98 -8.26 -11.11
CA LEU A 80 -0.75 -8.83 -10.55
C LEU A 80 -0.71 -10.36 -10.61
N GLY A 81 -1.79 -11.03 -11.04
CA GLY A 81 -1.85 -12.49 -11.17
C GLY A 81 -2.24 -13.24 -9.89
N TYR A 82 -2.47 -12.56 -8.76
CA TYR A 82 -2.89 -13.18 -7.50
C TYR A 82 -4.37 -13.60 -7.49
N TYR A 83 -5.23 -12.93 -8.27
CA TYR A 83 -6.68 -13.18 -8.25
C TYR A 83 -7.25 -13.53 -9.62
N GLN A 84 -7.90 -14.70 -9.73
CA GLN A 84 -8.58 -15.15 -10.96
C GLN A 84 -10.09 -15.37 -10.79
N GLY A 85 -10.65 -14.91 -9.66
CA GLY A 85 -12.06 -15.08 -9.33
C GLY A 85 -12.99 -14.03 -9.96
N ARG A 86 -14.25 -14.02 -9.50
CA ARG A 86 -15.28 -13.10 -10.01
C ARG A 86 -15.01 -11.66 -9.59
N MET A 87 -15.03 -10.75 -10.57
CA MET A 87 -14.82 -9.30 -10.36
C MET A 87 -16.08 -8.57 -9.86
N ASP A 88 -16.92 -9.25 -9.08
CA ASP A 88 -18.07 -8.63 -8.41
C ASP A 88 -17.65 -7.84 -7.15
N GLY A 89 -18.62 -7.15 -6.56
CA GLY A 89 -18.45 -6.36 -5.35
C GLY A 89 -18.36 -7.14 -4.05
N THR A 90 -18.41 -8.47 -4.08
CA THR A 90 -18.40 -9.28 -2.86
C THR A 90 -16.97 -9.57 -2.44
N TRP A 91 -16.69 -9.70 -1.14
CA TRP A 91 -15.38 -10.16 -0.68
C TRP A 91 -15.51 -11.60 -0.20
N ASN A 92 -14.87 -12.53 -0.92
CA ASN A 92 -14.96 -13.97 -0.67
C ASN A 92 -13.59 -14.56 -0.30
N ASP A 93 -13.58 -15.84 0.09
CA ASP A 93 -12.35 -16.51 0.55
C ASP A 93 -11.24 -16.51 -0.52
N ALA A 94 -11.59 -16.61 -1.81
CA ALA A 94 -10.61 -16.50 -2.89
C ALA A 94 -9.98 -15.10 -2.98
N ALA A 95 -10.73 -14.04 -2.68
CA ALA A 95 -10.20 -12.68 -2.64
C ALA A 95 -9.34 -12.46 -1.38
N GLU A 96 -9.75 -13.03 -0.23
CA GLU A 96 -8.94 -13.01 0.98
C GLU A 96 -7.60 -13.73 0.77
N GLN A 97 -7.62 -14.92 0.15
CA GLN A 97 -6.40 -15.67 -0.15
C GLN A 97 -5.48 -14.90 -1.10
N ALA A 98 -6.02 -14.30 -2.16
CA ALA A 98 -5.24 -13.50 -3.08
C ALA A 98 -4.59 -12.27 -2.40
N LEU A 99 -5.30 -11.63 -1.47
CA LEU A 99 -4.74 -10.55 -0.66
C LEU A 99 -3.63 -11.05 0.27
N TYR A 100 -3.84 -12.20 0.91
CA TYR A 100 -2.82 -12.84 1.74
C TYR A 100 -1.55 -13.13 0.94
N ASP A 101 -1.67 -13.74 -0.24
CA ASP A 101 -0.53 -14.09 -1.10
C ASP A 101 0.22 -12.83 -1.57
N PHE A 102 -0.51 -11.77 -1.94
CA PHE A 102 0.09 -10.48 -2.27
C PHE A 102 0.87 -9.90 -1.09
N ASN A 103 0.26 -9.86 0.10
CA ASN A 103 0.89 -9.32 1.30
C ASN A 103 2.14 -10.12 1.66
N TRP A 104 2.07 -11.44 1.60
CA TRP A 104 3.19 -12.34 1.89
C TRP A 104 4.39 -12.11 0.95
N ASN A 105 4.13 -11.87 -0.33
CA ASN A 105 5.19 -11.70 -1.32
C ASN A 105 5.77 -10.28 -1.36
N ASN A 106 5.02 -9.25 -0.94
CA ASN A 106 5.39 -7.85 -1.18
C ASN A 106 5.55 -7.00 0.08
N LEU A 107 4.98 -7.42 1.22
CA LEU A 107 4.94 -6.62 2.45
C LEU A 107 5.72 -7.30 3.57
N PHE A 108 6.31 -6.49 4.45
CA PHE A 108 7.08 -7.00 5.58
C PHE A 108 6.17 -7.54 6.69
N PHE A 109 5.02 -6.88 6.91
CA PHE A 109 3.98 -7.33 7.83
C PHE A 109 2.68 -7.63 7.10
N LEU A 110 2.04 -8.74 7.49
CA LEU A 110 0.72 -9.10 6.95
C LEU A 110 -0.35 -8.08 7.37
N LYS A 111 -1.13 -7.62 6.41
CA LYS A 111 -2.30 -6.73 6.61
C LYS A 111 -3.57 -7.42 6.09
N PRO A 112 -4.11 -8.41 6.82
CA PRO A 112 -5.34 -9.09 6.41
C PRO A 112 -6.55 -8.16 6.54
N THR A 113 -7.69 -8.57 5.99
CA THR A 113 -8.95 -7.91 6.34
C THR A 113 -9.36 -8.26 7.76
N VAL A 114 -10.14 -7.39 8.39
CA VAL A 114 -10.66 -7.61 9.75
C VAL A 114 -12.15 -7.37 9.78
N VAL A 115 -12.87 -8.06 10.66
CA VAL A 115 -14.30 -7.80 10.90
C VAL A 115 -14.43 -6.99 12.17
N VAL A 116 -14.99 -5.78 12.05
CA VAL A 116 -15.25 -4.86 13.16
C VAL A 116 -16.74 -4.54 13.13
N ASP A 117 -17.45 -4.81 14.22
CA ASP A 117 -18.90 -4.58 14.35
C ASP A 117 -19.72 -5.19 13.21
N GLY A 118 -19.35 -6.40 12.78
CA GLY A 118 -20.01 -7.13 11.70
C GLY A 118 -19.68 -6.61 10.28
N GLN A 119 -18.89 -5.56 10.15
CA GLN A 119 -18.44 -5.03 8.87
C GLN A 119 -16.99 -5.45 8.60
N ARG A 120 -16.75 -6.04 7.43
CA ARG A 120 -15.38 -6.30 6.97
C ARG A 120 -14.70 -4.98 6.59
N LYS A 121 -13.46 -4.81 7.05
CA LYS A 121 -12.61 -3.64 6.85
C LYS A 121 -11.24 -4.04 6.34
N ILE A 122 -10.58 -3.09 5.68
CA ILE A 122 -9.24 -3.24 5.13
C ILE A 122 -8.43 -1.98 5.46
N ASP A 123 -7.12 -2.14 5.55
CA ASP A 123 -6.17 -1.04 5.74
C ASP A 123 -6.27 -0.04 4.57
N GLY A 124 -6.62 1.22 4.87
CA GLY A 124 -6.82 2.28 3.89
C GLY A 124 -5.54 2.64 3.12
N PRO A 125 -4.38 2.84 3.79
CA PRO A 125 -3.11 3.02 3.12
C PRO A 125 -2.76 1.89 2.15
N LEU A 126 -3.04 0.63 2.49
CA LEU A 126 -2.89 -0.49 1.57
C LEU A 126 -3.77 -0.34 0.32
N VAL A 127 -5.04 0.07 0.46
CA VAL A 127 -5.92 0.30 -0.70
C VAL A 127 -5.42 1.45 -1.57
N ASN A 128 -4.93 2.54 -0.97
CA ASN A 128 -4.35 3.66 -1.70
C ASN A 128 -3.09 3.23 -2.45
N PHE A 129 -2.19 2.51 -1.78
CA PHE A 129 -0.99 1.94 -2.38
C PHE A 129 -1.33 1.06 -3.58
N LEU A 130 -2.22 0.08 -3.42
CA LEU A 130 -2.66 -0.81 -4.51
C LEU A 130 -3.25 -0.05 -5.69
N ARG A 131 -3.98 1.03 -5.45
CA ARG A 131 -4.62 1.84 -6.50
C ARG A 131 -3.61 2.66 -7.29
N ASP A 132 -2.62 3.23 -6.62
CA ASP A 132 -1.79 4.31 -7.14
C ASP A 132 -0.35 3.89 -7.48
N ALA A 133 0.11 2.73 -6.98
CA ALA A 133 1.43 2.20 -7.26
C ALA A 133 1.63 1.73 -8.71
N ASP A 134 2.89 1.74 -9.15
CA ASP A 134 3.30 1.05 -10.35
C ASP A 134 3.24 -0.47 -10.12
N LEU A 135 2.28 -1.12 -10.78
CA LEU A 135 2.00 -2.53 -10.57
C LEU A 135 3.07 -3.44 -11.19
N GLU A 136 3.87 -2.97 -12.14
CA GLU A 136 4.94 -3.79 -12.73
C GLU A 136 6.01 -4.13 -11.67
N ALA A 137 6.26 -3.22 -10.73
CA ALA A 137 7.19 -3.43 -9.61
C ALA A 137 6.67 -4.40 -8.53
N LEU A 138 5.40 -4.82 -8.62
CA LEU A 138 4.71 -5.66 -7.62
C LEU A 138 4.28 -7.02 -8.18
N ALA A 139 4.68 -7.32 -9.42
CA ALA A 139 4.44 -8.63 -10.00
C ALA A 139 5.15 -9.72 -9.19
N PRO A 140 4.53 -10.90 -9.00
CA PRO A 140 5.20 -12.01 -8.33
C PRO A 140 6.50 -12.37 -9.05
N ALA A 141 7.53 -12.70 -8.29
CA ALA A 141 8.77 -13.22 -8.86
C ALA A 141 8.45 -14.46 -9.71
N THR A 142 8.77 -14.39 -11.01
CA THR A 142 8.65 -15.56 -11.89
C THR A 142 9.58 -16.66 -11.35
N PRO A 143 9.12 -17.92 -11.24
CA PRO A 143 9.98 -19.03 -10.88
C PRO A 143 11.12 -19.26 -11.88
#